data_AF-A0A0Q0RRP7-F1
#
_entry.id   AF-A0A0Q0RRP7-F1
#
_cell.length_a   1.000
_cell.length_b   1.000
_cell.length_c   1.000
_cell.angle_alpha   90.00
_cell.angle_beta   90.00
_cell.angle_gamma   90.00
#
_symmetry.space_group_name_H-M   'P 1'
#
loop_
_entity.id
_entity.type
_entity.pdbx_description
1 polymer ?
#
loop_
_entity_poly.entity_id
_entity_poly.type
_entity_poly.pdbx_seq_one_letter_code
_entity_poly.pdbx_strand_id
1 'polypeptide(L)'
;MEPDGDKPKINRKMLVFFIVFLIVIVALSIDFDLHYNPTEENIKIDNYCQISTKNLVGGGSINVYFITWNGSPNGASSSWAYYSLIGSTKNYTYVNSSSSYIYNNTPGVIFTNSEYNFTLNGRMIHFIPIYLYKENLTGQNLINEGLNEIKAKVPSNVYNDIKIYTTEVLISGTDSTSANLSAGNGIPAHINTVSIITGPGGAYIFNGALISPSALSNETPEKVMQNIKDPTITQAVAGLKNYIEKVE
;
A
#
# COMPACT_ATOMS: atom_id res chain seq x y z
N MET A 1 14.92 33.03 69.13
CA MET A 1 14.15 33.57 68.00
C MET A 1 14.48 32.70 66.80
N GLU A 2 13.57 31.81 66.46
CA GLU A 2 13.65 30.98 65.25
C GLU A 2 12.48 31.41 64.36
N PRO A 3 12.69 31.70 63.07
CA PRO A 3 11.62 32.22 62.22
C PRO A 3 10.64 31.11 61.88
N ASP A 4 9.36 31.35 62.20
CA ASP A 4 8.24 30.49 61.85
C ASP A 4 8.13 30.40 60.31
N GLY A 5 8.51 29.25 59.76
CA GLY A 5 8.50 28.99 58.33
C GLY A 5 7.07 28.87 57.82
N ASP A 6 6.63 29.87 57.05
CA ASP A 6 5.32 29.94 56.42
C ASP A 6 5.08 28.69 55.55
N LYS A 7 4.26 27.76 56.03
CA LYS A 7 3.92 26.54 55.30
C LYS A 7 3.11 26.93 54.06
N PRO A 8 3.47 26.45 52.85
CA PRO A 8 2.76 26.83 51.63
C PRO A 8 1.27 26.44 51.74
N LYS A 9 0.41 27.46 51.82
CA LYS A 9 -1.05 27.29 51.78
C LYS A 9 -1.43 26.82 50.38
N ILE A 10 -1.68 25.52 50.23
CA ILE A 10 -2.20 24.94 49.00
C ILE A 10 -3.51 25.65 48.66
N ASN A 11 -3.55 26.31 47.52
CA ASN A 11 -4.76 27.00 47.05
C ASN A 11 -5.82 25.94 46.76
N ARG A 12 -6.81 25.83 47.65
CA ARG A 12 -7.89 24.84 47.58
C ARG A 12 -8.64 24.90 46.23
N LYS A 13 -8.76 26.07 45.61
CA LYS A 13 -9.37 26.21 44.27
C LYS A 13 -8.50 25.59 43.18
N MET A 14 -7.19 25.79 43.25
CA MET A 14 -6.22 25.19 42.33
C MET A 14 -6.16 23.65 42.51
N LEU A 15 -6.19 23.17 43.76
CA LEU A 15 -6.25 21.74 44.07
C LEU A 15 -7.52 21.09 43.50
N VAL A 16 -8.68 21.71 43.71
CA VAL A 16 -9.96 21.23 43.16
C VAL A 16 -9.93 21.21 41.63
N PHE A 17 -9.37 22.24 40.99
CA PHE A 17 -9.21 22.27 39.54
C PHE A 17 -8.35 21.10 39.03
N PHE A 18 -7.20 20.83 39.65
CA PHE A 18 -6.33 19.70 39.26
C PHE A 18 -7.02 18.35 39.44
N ILE A 19 -7.77 18.16 40.54
CA ILE A 19 -8.51 16.92 40.79
C ILE A 19 -9.58 16.71 39.70
N VAL A 20 -10.36 17.73 39.38
CA VAL A 20 -11.39 17.65 38.34
C VAL A 20 -10.76 17.39 36.96
N PHE A 21 -9.66 18.08 36.64
CA PHE A 21 -8.94 17.88 35.39
C PHE A 21 -8.42 16.44 35.24
N LEU A 22 -7.85 15.87 36.31
CA LEU A 22 -7.38 14.49 36.31
C LEU A 22 -8.54 13.49 36.13
N ILE A 23 -9.67 13.72 36.81
CA ILE A 23 -10.88 12.89 36.66
C ILE A 23 -11.38 12.94 35.21
N VAL A 24 -11.37 14.11 34.57
CA VAL A 24 -11.77 14.23 33.16
C VAL A 24 -10.81 13.47 32.24
N ILE A 25 -9.48 13.57 32.46
CA ILE A 25 -8.51 12.79 31.67
C ILE A 25 -8.75 11.29 31.85
N VAL A 26 -8.90 10.81 33.08
CA VAL A 26 -9.14 9.40 33.36
C VAL A 26 -10.45 8.93 32.74
N ALA A 27 -11.52 9.73 32.85
CA ALA A 27 -12.80 9.42 32.24
C ALA A 27 -12.70 9.36 30.71
N LEU A 28 -11.98 10.29 30.07
CA LEU A 28 -11.73 10.28 28.63
C LEU A 28 -10.84 9.10 28.20
N SER A 29 -9.84 8.73 29.00
CA SER A 29 -9.00 7.55 28.74
C SER A 29 -9.79 6.26 28.83
N ILE A 30 -10.67 6.12 29.83
CA ILE A 30 -11.54 4.94 30.00
C ILE A 30 -12.62 4.92 28.90
N ASP A 31 -13.21 6.07 28.57
CA ASP A 31 -14.20 6.18 27.49
C ASP A 31 -13.57 5.83 26.14
N PHE A 32 -12.35 6.31 25.91
CA PHE A 32 -11.54 5.91 24.77
C PHE A 32 -11.30 4.39 24.79
N ASP A 33 -10.81 3.80 25.87
CA ASP A 33 -10.52 2.35 25.92
C ASP A 33 -11.78 1.46 25.79
N LEU A 34 -12.94 1.91 26.31
CA LEU A 34 -14.20 1.17 26.25
C LEU A 34 -14.92 1.29 24.91
N HIS A 35 -14.76 2.40 24.19
CA HIS A 35 -15.43 2.66 22.91
C HIS A 35 -14.48 2.58 21.71
N TYR A 36 -13.18 2.55 21.95
CA TYR A 36 -12.18 2.20 20.95
C TYR A 36 -12.26 0.69 20.73
N ASN A 37 -13.08 0.30 19.76
CA ASN A 37 -12.95 -0.99 19.12
C ASN A 37 -11.82 -0.84 18.10
N PRO A 38 -10.59 -1.32 18.35
CA PRO A 38 -9.73 -1.66 17.24
C PRO A 38 -10.47 -2.78 16.51
N THR A 39 -11.20 -2.44 15.44
CA THR A 39 -11.28 -3.40 14.35
C THR A 39 -9.83 -3.60 13.96
N GLU A 40 -9.25 -4.73 14.36
CA GLU A 40 -8.04 -5.21 13.75
C GLU A 40 -8.36 -5.38 12.26
N GLU A 41 -8.21 -4.30 11.48
CA GLU A 41 -8.33 -4.32 10.04
C GLU A 41 -7.10 -5.02 9.49
N ASN A 42 -6.86 -6.27 9.89
CA ASN A 42 -5.68 -7.00 9.46
C ASN A 42 -5.78 -7.25 7.96
N ILE A 43 -4.93 -6.57 7.19
CA ILE A 43 -4.77 -6.89 5.78
C ILE A 43 -3.94 -8.17 5.65
N LYS A 44 -4.24 -8.96 4.63
CA LYS A 44 -3.48 -10.18 4.32
C LYS A 44 -2.55 -9.88 3.16
N ILE A 45 -1.27 -10.25 3.30
CA ILE A 45 -0.33 -10.19 2.20
C ILE A 45 -0.80 -11.12 1.08
N ASP A 46 -0.56 -10.71 -0.16
CA ASP A 46 -0.91 -11.43 -1.38
C ASP A 46 -2.42 -11.71 -1.57
N ASN A 47 -3.26 -10.96 -0.86
CA ASN A 47 -4.71 -11.00 -0.96
C ASN A 47 -5.30 -9.60 -1.13
N TYR A 48 -6.40 -9.51 -1.88
CA TYR A 48 -7.20 -8.30 -1.93
C TYR A 48 -8.08 -8.20 -0.67
N CYS A 49 -7.99 -7.07 0.02
CA CYS A 49 -8.80 -6.72 1.18
C CYS A 49 -9.70 -5.53 0.80
N GLN A 50 -10.99 -5.60 1.15
CA GLN A 50 -11.89 -4.47 0.94
C GLN A 50 -11.53 -3.38 1.96
N ILE A 51 -11.32 -2.16 1.46
CA ILE A 51 -10.93 -0.99 2.28
C ILE A 51 -11.97 0.12 2.23
N SER A 52 -12.90 0.05 1.27
CA SER A 52 -14.01 0.98 1.20
C SER A 52 -15.20 0.35 0.49
N THR A 53 -16.40 0.76 0.87
CA THR A 53 -17.65 0.48 0.16
C THR A 53 -17.99 1.60 -0.84
N LYS A 54 -17.12 2.61 -0.97
CA LYS A 54 -17.29 3.77 -1.85
C LYS A 54 -16.16 3.86 -2.86
N ASN A 55 -16.46 4.47 -4.00
CA ASN A 55 -15.46 4.87 -4.98
C ASN A 55 -14.55 5.97 -4.38
N LEU A 56 -13.23 5.77 -4.41
CA LEU A 56 -12.26 6.72 -3.86
C LEU A 56 -12.05 7.96 -4.73
N VAL A 57 -12.36 7.86 -6.03
CA VAL A 57 -12.08 8.92 -7.02
C VAL A 57 -13.34 9.56 -7.62
N GLY A 58 -14.52 9.02 -7.31
CA GLY A 58 -15.80 9.52 -7.82
C GLY A 58 -15.99 9.26 -9.32
N GLY A 59 -17.04 9.85 -9.90
CA GLY A 59 -17.23 9.89 -11.36
C GLY A 59 -17.63 8.59 -12.06
N GLY A 60 -17.86 7.50 -11.33
CA GLY A 60 -18.32 6.23 -11.91
C GLY A 60 -17.26 5.42 -12.67
N SER A 61 -16.05 5.97 -12.81
CA SER A 61 -14.90 5.32 -13.46
C SER A 61 -14.23 4.30 -12.53
N ILE A 62 -13.66 3.26 -13.13
CA ILE A 62 -12.85 2.26 -12.41
C ILE A 62 -11.39 2.60 -12.60
N ASN A 63 -10.67 2.73 -11.48
CA ASN A 63 -9.27 3.09 -11.45
C ASN A 63 -8.48 1.97 -10.77
N VAL A 64 -7.37 1.59 -11.41
CA VAL A 64 -6.43 0.59 -10.94
C VAL A 64 -5.08 1.24 -10.75
N TYR A 65 -4.72 1.53 -9.51
CA TYR A 65 -3.41 2.07 -9.16
C TYR A 65 -2.45 0.92 -8.92
N PHE A 66 -1.30 0.92 -9.57
CA PHE A 66 -0.23 -0.04 -9.33
C PHE A 66 1.00 0.73 -8.84
N ILE A 67 1.21 0.71 -7.54
CA ILE A 67 2.30 1.41 -6.86
C ILE A 67 3.42 0.42 -6.60
N THR A 68 4.60 0.70 -7.11
CA THR A 68 5.78 -0.12 -6.88
C THR A 68 7.03 0.73 -7.03
N TRP A 69 8.21 0.12 -7.05
CA TRP A 69 9.45 0.80 -7.36
C TRP A 69 10.23 0.02 -8.42
N ASN A 70 11.09 0.72 -9.18
CA ASN A 70 11.75 0.16 -10.36
C ASN A 70 12.52 -1.15 -10.06
N GLY A 71 13.19 -1.21 -8.90
CA GLY A 71 13.95 -2.39 -8.49
C GLY A 71 13.15 -3.51 -7.83
N SER A 72 11.83 -3.39 -7.67
CA SER A 72 11.01 -4.34 -6.91
C SER A 72 10.86 -5.69 -7.61
N PRO A 73 11.24 -6.82 -6.99
CA PRO A 73 10.90 -8.14 -7.53
C PRO A 73 9.37 -8.36 -7.59
N ASN A 74 8.65 -7.97 -6.54
CA ASN A 74 7.18 -8.08 -6.49
C ASN A 74 6.52 -7.21 -7.57
N GLY A 75 7.08 -6.02 -7.81
CA GLY A 75 6.63 -5.11 -8.86
C GLY A 75 6.91 -5.69 -10.25
N ALA A 76 8.13 -6.16 -10.48
CA ALA A 76 8.55 -6.75 -11.74
C ALA A 76 7.67 -7.96 -12.10
N SER A 77 7.50 -8.92 -11.19
CA SER A 77 6.66 -10.10 -11.46
C SER A 77 5.20 -9.73 -11.69
N SER A 78 4.61 -8.87 -10.84
CA SER A 78 3.20 -8.48 -10.94
C SER A 78 2.90 -7.66 -12.21
N SER A 79 3.89 -6.93 -12.73
CA SER A 79 3.72 -6.10 -13.94
C SER A 79 3.26 -6.91 -15.17
N TRP A 80 3.62 -8.19 -15.26
CA TRP A 80 3.17 -9.08 -16.34
C TRP A 80 1.67 -9.33 -16.34
N ALA A 81 1.05 -9.42 -15.16
CA ALA A 81 -0.40 -9.57 -15.05
C ALA A 81 -1.10 -8.31 -15.59
N TYR A 82 -0.63 -7.12 -15.22
CA TYR A 82 -1.17 -5.87 -15.76
C TYR A 82 -0.93 -5.73 -17.25
N TYR A 83 0.28 -6.06 -17.73
CA TYR A 83 0.62 -6.01 -19.14
C TYR A 83 -0.34 -6.87 -19.97
N SER A 84 -0.56 -8.12 -19.53
CA SER A 84 -1.47 -9.07 -20.16
C SER A 84 -2.93 -8.60 -20.08
N LEU A 85 -3.36 -8.04 -18.95
CA LEU A 85 -4.72 -7.52 -18.75
C LEU A 85 -5.05 -6.34 -19.67
N ILE A 86 -4.14 -5.36 -19.77
CA ILE A 86 -4.31 -4.15 -20.58
C ILE A 86 -4.27 -4.52 -22.08
N GLY A 87 -3.58 -5.61 -22.44
CA GLY A 87 -3.30 -5.97 -23.82
C GLY A 87 -2.36 -4.96 -24.50
N SER A 88 -1.52 -4.28 -23.72
CA SER A 88 -0.61 -3.26 -24.26
C SER A 88 0.43 -3.91 -25.17
N THR A 89 0.74 -3.27 -26.29
CA THR A 89 1.83 -3.66 -27.20
C THR A 89 2.86 -2.54 -27.38
N LYS A 90 2.69 -1.41 -26.67
CA LYS A 90 3.51 -0.20 -26.82
C LYS A 90 3.70 0.50 -25.48
N ASN A 91 4.71 1.37 -25.41
CA ASN A 91 5.01 2.21 -24.25
C ASN A 91 5.36 1.43 -22.98
N TYR A 92 6.21 0.43 -23.10
CA TYR A 92 6.81 -0.25 -21.95
C TYR A 92 8.28 -0.55 -22.23
N THR A 93 9.04 -0.81 -21.18
CA THR A 93 10.43 -1.27 -21.28
C THR A 93 10.62 -2.54 -20.47
N TYR A 94 11.39 -3.49 -20.99
CA TYR A 94 11.80 -4.65 -20.20
C TYR A 94 12.77 -4.23 -19.11
N VAL A 95 12.61 -4.86 -17.94
CA VAL A 95 13.48 -4.66 -16.79
C VAL A 95 13.70 -5.98 -16.08
N ASN A 96 14.76 -6.01 -15.28
CA ASN A 96 14.95 -7.00 -14.24
C ASN A 96 15.00 -6.26 -12.90
N SER A 97 14.39 -6.83 -11.87
CA SER A 97 14.46 -6.27 -10.51
C SER A 97 15.90 -6.22 -9.99
N SER A 98 16.13 -5.40 -8.95
CA SER A 98 17.46 -5.12 -8.41
C SER A 98 18.23 -6.39 -8.07
N SER A 99 19.51 -6.40 -8.42
CA SER A 99 20.45 -7.49 -8.12
C SER A 99 20.65 -7.73 -6.60
N SER A 100 20.27 -6.75 -5.77
CA SER A 100 20.53 -6.71 -4.33
C SER A 100 19.44 -7.37 -3.47
N TYR A 101 18.42 -7.98 -4.06
CA TYR A 101 17.26 -8.53 -3.34
C TYR A 101 17.19 -10.07 -3.36
N ILE A 102 16.43 -10.68 -2.44
CA ILE A 102 16.29 -12.15 -2.30
C ILE A 102 15.56 -12.83 -3.48
N TYR A 103 14.97 -12.04 -4.38
CA TYR A 103 14.47 -12.47 -5.68
C TYR A 103 15.06 -11.58 -6.78
N ASN A 104 16.38 -11.48 -6.79
CA ASN A 104 17.07 -10.63 -7.74
C ASN A 104 16.78 -11.04 -9.19
N ASN A 105 16.96 -10.07 -10.09
CA ASN A 105 16.81 -10.26 -11.52
C ASN A 105 15.44 -10.81 -11.97
N THR A 106 14.42 -10.75 -11.12
CA THR A 106 13.04 -11.09 -11.51
C THR A 106 12.64 -10.24 -12.71
N PRO A 107 12.21 -10.85 -13.83
CA PRO A 107 11.86 -10.13 -15.05
C PRO A 107 10.54 -9.39 -14.90
N GLY A 108 10.44 -8.23 -15.55
CA GLY A 108 9.24 -7.39 -15.52
C GLY A 108 9.14 -6.44 -16.70
N VAL A 109 8.08 -5.65 -16.69
CA VAL A 109 7.90 -4.48 -17.55
C VAL A 109 7.74 -3.22 -16.71
N ILE A 110 8.31 -2.13 -17.21
CA ILE A 110 7.98 -0.77 -16.75
C ILE A 110 7.05 -0.13 -17.74
N PHE A 111 5.91 0.33 -17.24
CA PHE A 111 4.97 1.14 -17.97
C PHE A 111 5.49 2.58 -18.06
N THR A 112 5.65 3.09 -19.28
CA THR A 112 6.27 4.41 -19.53
C THR A 112 5.25 5.56 -19.64
N ASN A 113 3.97 5.25 -19.82
CA ASN A 113 2.90 6.25 -19.73
C ASN A 113 2.43 6.39 -18.28
N SER A 114 1.92 7.57 -17.94
CA SER A 114 1.29 7.84 -16.64
C SER A 114 -0.07 7.15 -16.48
N GLU A 115 -0.73 6.78 -17.58
CA GLU A 115 -2.05 6.15 -17.58
C GLU A 115 -2.23 5.27 -18.85
N TYR A 116 -2.94 4.16 -18.68
CA TYR A 116 -3.36 3.26 -19.75
C TYR A 116 -4.86 3.01 -19.64
N ASN A 117 -5.57 3.32 -20.72
CA ASN A 117 -7.02 3.15 -20.78
C ASN A 117 -7.36 1.94 -21.62
N PHE A 118 -8.17 1.05 -21.06
CA PHE A 118 -8.67 -0.13 -21.74
C PHE A 118 -10.12 -0.40 -21.35
N THR A 119 -10.79 -1.26 -22.13
CA THR A 119 -12.18 -1.63 -21.88
C THR A 119 -12.25 -3.08 -21.41
N LEU A 120 -12.94 -3.30 -20.30
CA LEU A 120 -13.30 -4.63 -19.80
C LEU A 120 -14.83 -4.65 -19.63
N ASN A 121 -15.50 -5.67 -20.20
CA ASN A 121 -16.96 -5.83 -20.11
C ASN A 121 -17.79 -4.58 -20.46
N GLY A 122 -17.29 -3.73 -21.37
CA GLY A 122 -17.95 -2.47 -21.77
C GLY A 122 -17.75 -1.28 -20.82
N ARG A 123 -16.90 -1.42 -19.79
CA ARG A 123 -16.50 -0.34 -18.88
C ARG A 123 -15.09 0.15 -19.19
N MET A 124 -14.89 1.45 -19.10
CA MET A 124 -13.57 2.07 -19.21
C MET A 124 -12.81 1.89 -17.89
N ILE A 125 -11.61 1.32 -17.99
CA ILE A 125 -10.71 1.11 -16.87
C ILE A 125 -9.48 2.01 -17.06
N HIS A 126 -9.14 2.76 -16.02
CA HIS A 126 -7.95 3.61 -15.97
C HIS A 126 -6.87 2.91 -15.15
N PHE A 127 -5.83 2.42 -15.81
CA PHE A 127 -4.68 1.84 -15.14
C PHE A 127 -3.58 2.88 -14.96
N ILE A 128 -3.14 3.09 -13.72
CA ILE A 128 -2.25 4.17 -13.31
C ILE A 128 -1.03 3.56 -12.60
N PRO A 129 0.07 3.31 -13.33
CA PRO A 129 1.30 2.81 -12.74
C PRO A 129 2.07 3.95 -12.06
N ILE A 130 2.55 3.70 -10.85
CA ILE A 130 3.30 4.65 -10.04
C ILE A 130 4.59 3.97 -9.58
N TYR A 131 5.70 4.43 -10.15
CA TYR A 131 7.03 4.02 -9.72
C TYR A 131 7.56 5.02 -8.70
N LEU A 132 7.88 4.50 -7.52
CA LEU A 132 8.54 5.17 -6.40
C LEU A 132 10.05 4.94 -6.51
N TYR A 133 10.81 5.85 -5.91
CA TYR A 133 12.26 5.70 -5.74
C TYR A 133 13.04 5.48 -7.06
N LYS A 134 14.34 5.23 -6.91
CA LYS A 134 15.23 4.75 -7.99
C LYS A 134 15.29 3.22 -7.99
N GLU A 135 16.01 2.62 -8.94
CA GLU A 135 16.20 1.16 -9.06
C GLU A 135 16.80 0.50 -7.81
N ASN A 136 17.58 1.24 -7.02
CA ASN A 136 18.10 0.76 -5.72
C ASN A 136 17.55 1.63 -4.60
N LEU A 137 17.09 0.98 -3.51
CA LEU A 137 16.67 1.65 -2.28
C LEU A 137 17.90 2.26 -1.62
N THR A 138 18.19 3.51 -1.96
CA THR A 138 19.32 4.27 -1.45
C THR A 138 18.76 5.50 -0.78
N GLY A 139 18.71 5.50 0.55
CA GLY A 139 18.13 6.60 1.30
C GLY A 139 17.86 6.26 2.75
N GLN A 140 17.61 7.29 3.55
CA GLN A 140 17.11 7.19 4.91
C GLN A 140 15.65 7.66 4.88
N ASN A 141 14.75 6.95 5.58
CA ASN A 141 13.33 7.31 5.66
C ASN A 141 12.52 7.16 4.35
N LEU A 142 12.74 6.04 3.64
CA LEU A 142 12.09 5.77 2.35
C LEU A 142 10.56 5.69 2.46
N ILE A 143 10.00 5.30 3.61
CA ILE A 143 8.55 5.35 3.83
C ILE A 143 8.01 6.77 3.57
N ASN A 144 8.60 7.79 4.19
CA ASN A 144 8.15 9.17 4.02
C ASN A 144 8.40 9.69 2.60
N GLU A 145 9.54 9.35 2.00
CA GLU A 145 9.83 9.69 0.61
C GLU A 145 8.76 9.11 -0.34
N GLY A 146 8.45 7.82 -0.19
CA GLY A 146 7.44 7.14 -0.99
C GLY A 146 6.05 7.75 -0.80
N LEU A 147 5.65 8.04 0.44
CA LEU A 147 4.38 8.72 0.73
C LEU A 147 4.30 10.11 0.10
N ASN A 148 5.39 10.88 0.10
CA ASN A 148 5.42 12.20 -0.54
C ASN A 148 5.26 12.08 -2.06
N GLU A 149 5.91 11.11 -2.69
CA GLU A 149 5.73 10.85 -4.12
C GLU A 149 4.30 10.42 -4.46
N ILE A 150 3.71 9.51 -3.67
CA ILE A 150 2.33 9.04 -3.87
C ILE A 150 1.37 10.22 -3.74
N LYS A 151 1.52 11.05 -2.70
CA LYS A 151 0.67 12.22 -2.45
C LYS A 151 0.62 13.19 -3.64
N ALA A 152 1.71 13.31 -4.39
CA ALA A 152 1.78 14.17 -5.56
C ALA A 152 1.16 13.55 -6.83
N LYS A 153 0.92 12.23 -6.85
CA LYS A 153 0.54 11.46 -8.04
C LYS A 153 -0.88 10.89 -7.98
N VAL A 154 -1.53 10.83 -6.81
CA VAL A 154 -2.88 10.27 -6.64
C VAL A 154 -3.86 11.22 -5.95
N PRO A 155 -5.18 11.04 -6.13
CA PRO A 155 -6.19 11.76 -5.37
C PRO A 155 -6.06 11.54 -3.86
N SER A 156 -6.45 12.54 -3.06
CA SER A 156 -6.22 12.53 -1.60
C SER A 156 -6.84 11.33 -0.89
N ASN A 157 -8.01 10.85 -1.31
CA ASN A 157 -8.62 9.65 -0.72
C ASN A 157 -7.79 8.39 -0.97
N VAL A 158 -7.30 8.22 -2.21
CA VAL A 158 -6.41 7.10 -2.58
C VAL A 158 -5.11 7.18 -1.78
N TYR A 159 -4.54 8.38 -1.65
CA TYR A 159 -3.33 8.59 -0.83
C TYR A 159 -3.54 8.20 0.64
N ASN A 160 -4.66 8.64 1.24
CA ASN A 160 -4.96 8.36 2.64
C ASN A 160 -5.07 6.86 2.90
N ASP A 161 -5.77 6.14 2.02
CA ASP A 161 -5.91 4.69 2.15
C ASP A 161 -4.56 3.98 1.96
N ILE A 162 -3.75 4.39 0.97
CA ILE A 162 -2.39 3.84 0.83
C ILE A 162 -1.58 4.07 2.10
N LYS A 163 -1.60 5.29 2.67
CA LYS A 163 -0.87 5.60 3.91
C LYS A 163 -1.30 4.68 5.05
N ILE A 164 -2.60 4.61 5.32
CA ILE A 164 -3.15 3.80 6.42
C ILE A 164 -2.78 2.33 6.25
N TYR A 165 -3.12 1.74 5.11
CA TYR A 165 -2.96 0.30 4.90
C TYR A 165 -1.53 -0.16 4.62
N THR A 166 -0.59 0.76 4.39
CA THR A 166 0.83 0.40 4.25
C THR A 166 1.64 0.69 5.49
N THR A 167 1.28 1.70 6.29
CA THR A 167 2.13 2.21 7.38
C THR A 167 1.53 2.13 8.78
N GLU A 168 0.22 1.95 8.91
CA GLU A 168 -0.48 1.99 10.21
C GLU A 168 -1.13 0.64 10.53
N VAL A 169 -1.71 0.00 9.52
CA VAL A 169 -2.38 -1.30 9.66
C VAL A 169 -1.38 -2.46 9.64
N LEU A 170 -1.54 -3.39 10.58
CA LEU A 170 -0.73 -4.61 10.69
C LEU A 170 -1.13 -5.66 9.65
N ILE A 171 -0.13 -6.42 9.18
CA ILE A 171 -0.37 -7.61 8.38
C ILE A 171 -0.84 -8.74 9.30
N SER A 172 -1.93 -9.40 8.92
CA SER A 172 -2.50 -10.53 9.64
C SER A 172 -1.45 -11.61 9.94
N GLY A 173 -1.31 -11.97 11.22
CA GLY A 173 -0.35 -12.98 11.67
C GLY A 173 1.07 -12.43 11.87
N THR A 174 1.26 -11.12 11.89
CA THR A 174 2.54 -10.46 12.14
C THR A 174 2.37 -9.25 13.05
N ASP A 175 3.46 -8.82 13.70
CA ASP A 175 3.52 -7.55 14.44
C ASP A 175 4.09 -6.41 13.57
N SER A 176 3.96 -6.50 12.25
CA SER A 176 4.55 -5.56 11.28
C SER A 176 3.51 -5.01 10.32
N THR A 177 3.66 -3.73 9.97
CA THR A 177 2.92 -3.12 8.86
C THR A 177 3.54 -3.54 7.53
N SER A 178 2.80 -3.39 6.43
CA SER A 178 3.31 -3.75 5.10
C SER A 178 4.67 -3.10 4.83
N ALA A 179 4.81 -1.79 5.04
CA ALA A 179 6.04 -1.05 4.76
C ALA A 179 7.27 -1.49 5.58
N ASN A 180 7.04 -2.17 6.72
CA ASN A 180 8.09 -2.69 7.58
C ASN A 180 8.35 -4.18 7.37
N LEU A 181 7.45 -4.92 6.71
CA LEU A 181 7.55 -6.37 6.53
C LEU A 181 8.81 -6.79 5.76
N SER A 182 9.25 -5.95 4.83
CA SER A 182 10.42 -6.17 3.97
C SER A 182 11.73 -5.67 4.58
N ALA A 183 11.69 -5.06 5.76
CA ALA A 183 12.86 -4.46 6.39
C ALA A 183 13.76 -5.54 7.04
N GLY A 184 15.04 -5.57 6.66
CA GLY A 184 16.01 -6.55 7.17
C GLY A 184 17.08 -6.91 6.15
N ASN A 185 18.15 -7.60 6.58
CA ASN A 185 19.25 -8.05 5.70
C ASN A 185 19.84 -6.96 4.78
N GLY A 186 19.94 -5.73 5.27
CA GLY A 186 20.44 -4.57 4.50
C GLY A 186 19.40 -3.86 3.64
N ILE A 187 18.15 -4.32 3.64
CA ILE A 187 17.02 -3.67 2.97
C ILE A 187 16.33 -2.72 3.96
N PRO A 188 16.28 -1.40 3.67
CA PRO A 188 15.54 -0.43 4.49
C PRO A 188 14.01 -0.60 4.36
N ALA A 189 13.28 -0.21 5.41
CA ALA A 189 11.82 -0.14 5.38
C ALA A 189 11.35 0.87 4.32
N HIS A 190 10.34 0.51 3.52
CA HIS A 190 9.86 1.28 2.37
C HIS A 190 8.43 0.85 2.01
N ILE A 191 7.70 1.69 1.26
CA ILE A 191 6.39 1.28 0.73
C ILE A 191 6.55 0.07 -0.21
N ASN A 192 5.92 -1.05 0.13
CA ASN A 192 5.91 -2.28 -0.68
C ASN A 192 5.17 -2.07 -2.01
N THR A 193 5.20 -3.09 -2.89
CA THR A 193 4.29 -3.15 -4.04
C THR A 193 2.85 -3.23 -3.54
N VAL A 194 2.03 -2.29 -4.02
CA VAL A 194 0.62 -2.11 -3.65
C VAL A 194 -0.22 -1.95 -4.91
N SER A 195 -1.41 -2.54 -4.89
CA SER A 195 -2.43 -2.36 -5.91
C SER A 195 -3.72 -1.90 -5.27
N ILE A 196 -4.33 -0.83 -5.80
CA ILE A 196 -5.68 -0.42 -5.41
C ILE A 196 -6.58 -0.49 -6.63
N ILE A 197 -7.71 -1.18 -6.48
CA ILE A 197 -8.79 -1.21 -7.45
C ILE A 197 -9.98 -0.50 -6.82
N THR A 198 -10.48 0.56 -7.47
CA THR A 198 -11.62 1.33 -6.96
C THR A 198 -12.60 1.70 -8.06
N GLY A 199 -13.89 1.68 -7.75
CA GLY A 199 -15.01 1.95 -8.64
C GLY A 199 -16.31 2.14 -7.86
N PRO A 200 -17.47 2.28 -8.53
CA PRO A 200 -18.78 2.41 -7.88
C PRO A 200 -19.07 1.41 -6.75
N GLY A 201 -18.67 0.15 -6.90
CA GLY A 201 -18.89 -0.92 -5.92
C GLY A 201 -17.95 -0.89 -4.70
N GLY A 202 -16.95 -0.01 -4.68
CA GLY A 202 -16.05 0.17 -3.53
C GLY A 202 -14.58 0.24 -3.90
N ALA A 203 -13.72 -0.13 -2.95
CA ALA A 203 -12.28 -0.18 -3.15
C ALA A 203 -11.65 -1.38 -2.43
N TYR A 204 -10.66 -1.97 -3.10
CA TYR A 204 -9.85 -3.06 -2.59
C TYR A 204 -8.38 -2.71 -2.69
N ILE A 205 -7.61 -3.06 -1.67
CA ILE A 205 -6.15 -2.97 -1.66
C ILE A 205 -5.54 -4.36 -1.69
N PHE A 206 -4.40 -4.49 -2.35
CA PHE A 206 -3.56 -5.67 -2.35
C PHE A 206 -2.14 -5.24 -2.02
N ASN A 207 -1.52 -5.88 -1.04
CA ASN A 207 -0.12 -5.67 -0.67
C ASN A 207 0.65 -6.95 -1.00
N GLY A 208 1.78 -6.83 -1.72
CA GLY A 208 2.63 -7.97 -2.05
C GLY A 208 2.77 -8.20 -3.55
N ALA A 209 2.79 -9.46 -3.98
CA ALA A 209 3.01 -9.87 -5.36
C ALA A 209 1.81 -10.64 -5.93
N LEU A 210 1.21 -10.13 -7.01
CA LEU A 210 0.16 -10.85 -7.75
C LEU A 210 0.69 -12.16 -8.37
N ILE A 211 1.97 -12.15 -8.70
CA ILE A 211 2.73 -13.30 -9.16
C ILE A 211 3.95 -13.41 -8.26
N SER A 212 4.16 -14.54 -7.60
CA SER A 212 5.37 -14.75 -6.80
C SER A 212 6.63 -14.54 -7.64
N PRO A 213 7.59 -13.68 -7.23
CA PRO A 213 8.84 -13.49 -7.96
C PRO A 213 9.61 -14.80 -8.21
N SER A 214 9.52 -15.74 -7.27
CA SER A 214 10.16 -17.05 -7.40
C SER A 214 9.69 -17.83 -8.63
N ALA A 215 8.43 -17.63 -9.06
CA ALA A 215 7.87 -18.28 -10.23
C ALA A 215 8.53 -17.83 -11.55
N LEU A 216 9.20 -16.68 -11.55
CA LEU A 216 9.86 -16.09 -12.72
C LEU A 216 11.38 -15.93 -12.55
N SER A 217 11.95 -16.41 -11.43
CA SER A 217 13.33 -16.12 -10.99
C SER A 217 14.46 -16.55 -11.96
N ASN A 218 14.17 -17.39 -12.95
CA ASN A 218 15.13 -17.85 -13.97
C ASN A 218 14.73 -17.48 -15.40
N GLU A 219 13.73 -16.62 -15.56
CA GLU A 219 13.20 -16.22 -16.86
C GLU A 219 13.79 -14.88 -17.30
N THR A 220 13.90 -14.67 -18.62
CA THR A 220 14.17 -13.33 -19.17
C THR A 220 12.85 -12.64 -19.52
N PRO A 221 12.80 -11.30 -19.58
CA PRO A 221 11.59 -10.59 -19.99
C PRO A 221 11.03 -11.05 -21.34
N GLU A 222 11.89 -11.35 -22.32
CA GLU A 222 11.49 -11.86 -23.63
C GLU A 222 10.86 -13.24 -23.53
N LYS A 223 11.37 -14.10 -22.64
CA LYS A 223 10.85 -15.45 -22.45
C LYS A 223 9.48 -15.42 -21.77
N VAL A 224 9.31 -14.56 -20.76
CA VAL A 224 7.99 -14.32 -20.14
C VAL A 224 7.00 -13.79 -21.17
N MET A 225 7.42 -12.85 -22.02
CA MET A 225 6.57 -12.32 -23.10
C MET A 225 6.13 -13.40 -24.09
N GLN A 226 7.04 -14.27 -24.52
CA GLN A 226 6.71 -15.41 -25.40
C GLN A 226 5.70 -16.36 -24.75
N ASN A 227 5.74 -16.46 -23.42
CA ASN A 227 4.89 -17.29 -22.60
C ASN A 227 3.81 -16.49 -21.85
N ILE A 228 3.36 -15.33 -22.36
CA ILE A 228 2.42 -14.44 -21.64
C ILE A 228 1.07 -15.11 -21.27
N LYS A 229 0.76 -16.24 -21.91
CA LYS A 229 -0.41 -17.09 -21.64
C LYS A 229 -0.16 -18.21 -20.62
N ASP A 230 0.99 -18.20 -19.94
CA ASP A 230 1.31 -19.15 -18.89
C ASP A 230 0.23 -19.16 -17.79
N PRO A 231 -0.08 -20.33 -17.19
CA PRO A 231 -1.08 -20.45 -16.12
C PRO A 231 -0.87 -19.47 -14.95
N THR A 232 0.37 -19.21 -14.53
CA THR A 232 0.66 -18.29 -13.44
C THR A 232 0.22 -16.86 -13.77
N ILE A 233 0.49 -16.40 -15.00
CA ILE A 233 0.12 -15.05 -15.45
C ILE A 233 -1.39 -14.96 -15.66
N THR A 234 -1.98 -15.96 -16.33
CA THR A 234 -3.42 -15.96 -16.62
C THR A 234 -4.26 -16.08 -15.36
N GLN A 235 -3.80 -16.79 -14.33
CA GLN A 235 -4.45 -16.83 -13.02
C GLN A 235 -4.42 -15.47 -12.32
N ALA A 236 -3.28 -14.77 -12.34
CA ALA A 236 -3.17 -13.42 -11.79
C ALA A 236 -4.09 -12.43 -12.53
N VAL A 237 -4.16 -12.52 -13.87
CA VAL A 237 -5.10 -11.74 -14.69
C VAL A 237 -6.55 -12.02 -14.32
N ALA A 238 -6.92 -13.29 -14.14
CA ALA A 238 -8.27 -13.66 -13.72
C ALA A 238 -8.61 -13.08 -12.33
N GLY A 239 -7.66 -13.10 -11.41
CA GLY A 239 -7.78 -12.44 -10.10
C GLY A 239 -8.06 -10.95 -10.24
N LEU A 240 -7.25 -10.24 -11.04
CA LEU A 240 -7.47 -8.81 -11.32
C LEU A 240 -8.86 -8.53 -11.89
N LYS A 241 -9.28 -9.30 -12.90
CA LYS A 241 -10.60 -9.13 -13.52
C LYS A 241 -11.74 -9.30 -12.52
N ASN A 242 -11.67 -10.33 -11.68
CA ASN A 242 -12.67 -10.56 -10.63
C ASN A 242 -12.81 -9.37 -9.67
N TYR A 243 -11.71 -8.70 -9.30
CA TYR A 243 -11.79 -7.52 -8.42
C TYR A 243 -12.19 -6.24 -9.14
N ILE A 244 -11.88 -6.11 -10.44
CA ILE A 244 -12.43 -5.04 -11.28
C ILE A 244 -13.96 -5.20 -11.37
N GLU A 245 -14.46 -6.40 -11.65
CA GLU A 245 -15.90 -6.70 -11.72
C GLU A 245 -16.62 -6.46 -10.39
N LYS A 246 -15.95 -6.67 -9.25
CA LYS A 246 -16.53 -6.38 -7.92
C LYS A 246 -16.69 -4.90 -7.61
N VAL A 247 -15.93 -4.02 -8.27
CA VAL A 247 -16.03 -2.57 -8.06
C VAL A 247 -16.82 -1.86 -9.16
N GLU A 248 -17.26 -2.58 -10.20
CA GLU A 248 -18.24 -2.09 -11.18
C GLU A 248 -19.56 -1.68 -10.52
#